data_AF-A0A3N6HEX2-F1
#
_entry.id   AF-A0A3N6HEX2-F1
#
_cell.length_a   1.000
_cell.length_b   1.000
_cell.length_c   1.000
_cell.angle_alpha   90.00
_cell.angle_beta   90.00
_cell.angle_gamma   90.00
#
_symmetry.space_group_name_H-M   'P 1'
#
loop_
_entity.id
_entity.type
_entity.pdbx_description
1 polymer ?
#
loop_
_entity_poly.entity_id
_entity_poly.type
_entity_poly.pdbx_seq_one_letter_code
_entity_poly.pdbx_strand_id
1 'polypeptide(L)'
;MASLNVGNLGEYLREQRRAAQLSLRQLADATGVSNPYLSQIERGLRKPSADVLQQVAKALRISAETLYVRAGILEEREREELETRAVILADPSINERQKNVLLQIYDSFRRENGFAPGPDADVNADADAGGDAVPRSGDDAGTSVTKDQDPHS
;
A
#
# COMPACT_ATOMS: atom_id res chain seq x y z
N MET A 1 -6.84 17.63 26.26
CA MET A 1 -5.85 16.64 25.79
C MET A 1 -5.47 17.03 24.37
N ALA A 2 -4.18 17.13 24.11
CA ALA A 2 -3.61 17.91 23.00
C ALA A 2 -3.88 17.28 21.62
N SER A 3 -4.49 18.08 20.75
CA SER A 3 -4.59 17.86 19.31
C SER A 3 -3.19 17.92 18.69
N LEU A 4 -2.63 16.76 18.35
CA LEU A 4 -1.33 16.64 17.71
C LEU A 4 -1.39 17.19 16.26
N ASN A 5 -0.90 18.42 16.12
CA ASN A 5 -0.41 19.11 14.92
C ASN A 5 -1.29 19.25 13.67
N VAL A 6 -2.28 20.14 13.79
CA VAL A 6 -2.95 20.87 12.70
C VAL A 6 -2.03 21.97 12.09
N GLY A 7 -0.73 21.69 11.95
CA GLY A 7 0.29 22.65 11.50
C GLY A 7 1.06 22.23 10.24
N ASN A 8 0.73 21.10 9.60
CA ASN A 8 1.65 20.47 8.66
C ASN A 8 1.19 20.50 7.19
N LEU A 9 -0.07 20.14 6.88
CA LEU A 9 -0.51 19.99 5.49
C LEU A 9 -0.51 21.29 4.68
N GLY A 10 -1.09 22.37 5.20
CA GLY A 10 -1.27 23.63 4.48
C GLY A 10 0.07 24.32 4.16
N GLU A 11 0.94 24.42 5.16
CA GLU A 11 2.31 24.93 5.00
C GLU A 11 3.14 24.04 4.07
N TYR A 12 3.05 22.71 4.21
CA TYR A 12 3.73 21.79 3.31
C TYR A 12 3.27 21.96 1.86
N LEU A 13 1.96 22.07 1.61
CA LEU A 13 1.41 22.35 0.28
C LEU A 13 1.93 23.66 -0.30
N ARG A 14 2.01 24.71 0.53
CA ARG A 14 2.56 26.01 0.14
C ARG A 14 4.04 25.91 -0.22
N GLU A 15 4.82 25.16 0.55
CA GLU A 15 6.24 24.89 0.29
C GLU A 15 6.44 24.12 -1.02
N GLN A 16 5.71 23.01 -1.21
CA GLN A 16 5.79 22.21 -2.42
C GLN A 16 5.38 23.00 -3.67
N ARG A 17 4.31 23.81 -3.58
CA ARG A 17 3.91 24.71 -4.66
C ARG A 17 5.00 25.72 -5.01
N ARG A 18 5.64 26.31 -4.01
CA ARG A 18 6.74 27.27 -4.22
C ARG A 18 8.00 26.59 -4.79
N ALA A 19 8.32 25.39 -4.34
CA ALA A 19 9.41 24.58 -4.89
C ALA A 19 9.16 24.23 -6.37
N ALA A 20 7.91 23.95 -6.73
CA ALA A 20 7.47 23.78 -8.11
C ALA A 20 7.37 25.10 -8.91
N GLN A 21 7.67 26.25 -8.29
CA GLN A 21 7.60 27.58 -8.89
C GLN A 21 6.21 27.95 -9.43
N LEU A 22 5.15 27.37 -8.86
CA LEU A 22 3.78 27.62 -9.27
C LEU A 22 3.16 28.75 -8.43
N SER A 23 2.48 29.67 -9.10
CA SER A 23 1.50 30.53 -8.43
C SER A 23 0.29 29.69 -7.99
N LEU A 24 -0.45 30.22 -7.03
CA LEU A 24 -1.68 29.58 -6.55
C LEU A 24 -2.73 29.46 -7.66
N ARG A 25 -2.71 30.37 -8.64
CA ARG A 25 -3.59 30.34 -9.82
C ARG A 25 -3.19 29.22 -10.78
N GLN A 26 -1.90 29.08 -11.06
CA GLN A 26 -1.42 27.98 -11.91
C GLN A 26 -1.68 26.61 -11.28
N LEU A 27 -1.56 26.47 -9.96
CA LEU A 27 -1.93 25.24 -9.27
C LEU A 27 -3.44 24.96 -9.39
N ALA A 28 -4.29 26.00 -9.25
CA ALA A 28 -5.73 25.88 -9.46
C ALA A 28 -6.06 25.36 -10.87
N ASP A 29 -5.44 25.97 -11.88
CA ASP A 29 -5.64 25.59 -13.28
C ASP A 29 -5.18 24.16 -13.56
N ALA A 30 -4.04 23.74 -12.98
CA ALA A 30 -3.49 22.39 -13.16
C ALA A 30 -4.27 21.29 -12.42
N THR A 31 -4.98 21.63 -11.34
CA THR A 31 -5.70 20.67 -10.50
C THR A 31 -7.20 20.64 -10.80
N GLY A 32 -7.75 21.67 -11.45
CA GLY A 32 -9.20 21.87 -11.56
C GLY A 32 -9.86 22.31 -10.25
N VAL A 33 -9.07 22.58 -9.21
CA VAL A 33 -9.54 23.03 -7.90
C VAL A 33 -9.58 24.55 -7.87
N SER A 34 -10.66 25.13 -7.34
CA SER A 34 -10.80 26.58 -7.31
C SER A 34 -9.68 27.26 -6.50
N ASN A 35 -9.16 28.37 -7.03
CA ASN A 35 -8.13 29.16 -6.37
C ASN A 35 -8.50 29.61 -4.93
N PRO A 36 -9.75 30.07 -4.64
CA PRO A 36 -10.15 30.42 -3.28
C PRO A 36 -10.07 29.23 -2.32
N TYR A 37 -10.42 28.02 -2.78
CA TYR A 37 -10.38 26.83 -1.94
C TYR A 37 -8.94 26.36 -1.66
N LEU A 38 -8.06 26.34 -2.68
CA LEU A 38 -6.63 26.08 -2.47
C LEU A 38 -6.00 27.07 -1.48
N SER A 39 -6.38 28.35 -1.54
CA SER A 39 -5.91 29.37 -0.59
C SER A 39 -6.39 29.10 0.83
N GLN A 40 -7.60 28.57 1.00
CA GLN A 40 -8.10 28.15 2.31
C GLN A 40 -7.36 26.92 2.84
N ILE A 41 -7.02 25.96 1.97
CA ILE A 41 -6.25 24.76 2.34
C ILE A 41 -4.83 25.14 2.77
N GLU A 42 -4.10 25.96 2.00
CA GLU A 42 -2.73 26.38 2.37
C GLU A 42 -2.66 27.13 3.70
N ARG A 43 -3.75 27.80 4.09
CA ARG A 43 -3.87 28.49 5.38
C ARG A 43 -4.42 27.62 6.51
N GLY A 44 -4.70 26.34 6.25
CA GLY A 44 -5.30 25.43 7.22
C GLY A 44 -6.76 25.74 7.60
N LEU A 45 -7.45 26.61 6.84
CA LEU A 45 -8.84 27.00 7.10
C LEU A 45 -9.86 25.97 6.61
N ARG A 46 -9.43 25.06 5.74
CA ARG A 46 -10.25 23.98 5.19
C ARG A 46 -9.47 22.69 5.12
N LYS A 47 -10.14 21.61 5.49
CA LYS A 47 -9.66 20.24 5.23
C LYS A 47 -9.99 19.86 3.78
N PRO A 48 -9.00 19.49 2.96
CA PRO A 48 -9.23 18.98 1.61
C PRO A 48 -9.80 17.56 1.66
N SER A 49 -10.57 17.18 0.64
CA SER A 49 -10.93 15.77 0.40
C SER A 49 -9.76 14.99 -0.16
N ALA A 50 -9.85 13.66 -0.14
CA ALA A 50 -8.82 12.82 -0.74
C ALA A 50 -8.65 13.05 -2.24
N ASP A 51 -9.74 13.24 -2.98
CA ASP A 51 -9.68 13.52 -4.42
C ASP A 51 -8.91 14.81 -4.72
N VAL A 52 -9.15 15.85 -3.91
CA VAL A 52 -8.41 17.12 -4.01
C VAL A 52 -6.94 16.89 -3.72
N LEU A 53 -6.60 16.10 -2.70
CA LEU A 53 -5.21 15.74 -2.40
C LEU A 53 -4.56 14.93 -3.53
N GLN A 54 -5.27 14.02 -4.19
CA GLN A 54 -4.75 13.30 -5.36
C GLN A 54 -4.47 14.24 -6.54
N GLN A 55 -5.41 15.15 -6.83
CA GLN A 55 -5.25 16.13 -7.91
C GLN A 55 -4.03 17.03 -7.66
N VAL A 56 -3.89 17.51 -6.42
CA VAL A 56 -2.75 18.34 -6.02
C VAL A 56 -1.44 17.57 -6.02
N ALA A 57 -1.43 16.32 -5.52
CA ALA A 57 -0.27 15.44 -5.57
C ALA A 57 0.21 15.21 -7.00
N LYS A 58 -0.72 14.93 -7.92
CA LYS A 58 -0.44 14.78 -9.35
C LYS A 58 0.13 16.04 -9.97
N ALA A 59 -0.45 17.21 -9.69
CA ALA A 59 0.01 18.49 -10.22
C ALA A 59 1.41 18.87 -9.69
N LEU A 60 1.69 18.58 -8.43
CA LEU A 60 2.99 18.84 -7.78
C LEU A 60 4.00 17.71 -7.97
N ARG A 61 3.60 16.59 -8.59
CA ARG A 61 4.41 15.37 -8.79
C ARG A 61 5.01 14.82 -7.49
N ILE A 62 4.20 14.80 -6.43
CA ILE A 62 4.55 14.24 -5.12
C ILE A 62 3.63 13.07 -4.79
N SER A 63 3.99 12.27 -3.78
CA SER A 63 3.15 11.17 -3.33
C SER A 63 1.87 11.68 -2.66
N ALA A 64 0.72 11.16 -3.09
CA ALA A 64 -0.58 11.43 -2.46
C ALA A 64 -0.64 10.86 -1.03
N GLU A 65 0.06 9.76 -0.77
CA GLU A 65 0.17 9.15 0.55
C GLU A 65 0.80 10.12 1.57
N THR A 66 1.86 10.82 1.17
CA THR A 66 2.48 11.85 2.02
C THR A 66 1.48 12.94 2.41
N LEU A 67 0.58 13.31 1.49
CA LEU A 67 -0.48 14.28 1.78
C LEU A 67 -1.55 13.68 2.69
N TYR A 68 -1.92 12.41 2.53
CA TYR A 68 -2.90 11.74 3.39
C TYR A 68 -2.42 11.61 4.83
N VAL A 69 -1.16 11.23 5.04
CA VAL A 69 -0.55 11.17 6.38
C VAL A 69 -0.60 12.55 7.03
N ARG A 70 -0.15 13.59 6.31
CA ARG A 70 -0.16 14.97 6.84
C ARG A 70 -1.57 15.52 7.06
N ALA A 71 -2.56 15.00 6.34
CA ALA A 71 -3.97 15.33 6.51
C ALA A 71 -4.65 14.53 7.63
N GLY A 72 -3.99 13.50 8.18
CA GLY A 72 -4.60 12.54 9.11
C GLY A 72 -5.62 11.60 8.46
N ILE A 73 -5.71 11.59 7.13
CA ILE A 73 -6.69 10.80 6.37
C ILE A 73 -6.26 9.32 6.29
N LEU A 74 -4.96 9.04 6.33
CA LEU A 74 -4.48 7.66 6.20
C LEU A 74 -4.91 6.80 7.41
N GLU A 75 -4.72 7.30 8.64
CA GLU A 75 -5.11 6.58 9.87
C GLU A 75 -6.63 6.34 9.96
N GLU A 76 -7.43 7.33 9.55
CA GLU A 76 -8.90 7.20 9.53
C GLU A 76 -9.34 6.15 8.50
N ARG A 77 -8.68 6.09 7.34
CA ARG A 77 -8.94 5.08 6.31
C ARG A 77 -8.51 3.67 6.71
N GLU A 78 -7.35 3.53 7.35
CA GLU A 78 -6.88 2.25 7.88
C GLU A 78 -7.87 1.70 8.92
N ARG A 79 -8.44 2.57 9.75
CA ARG A 79 -9.53 2.20 10.67
C ARG A 79 -10.77 1.74 9.93
N GLU A 80 -11.26 2.52 8.97
CA GLU A 80 -12.45 2.16 8.16
C GLU A 80 -12.27 0.83 7.42
N GLU A 81 -11.06 0.54 6.93
CA GLU A 81 -10.68 -0.74 6.32
C GLU A 81 -10.83 -1.91 7.28
N LEU A 82 -10.23 -1.79 8.46
CA LEU A 82 -10.29 -2.83 9.49
C LEU A 82 -11.73 -3.08 9.92
N GLU A 83 -12.52 -2.02 10.07
CA GLU A 83 -13.95 -2.10 10.37
C GLU A 83 -14.73 -2.81 9.25
N THR A 84 -14.48 -2.46 7.99
CA THR A 84 -15.14 -3.09 6.83
C THR A 84 -14.84 -4.58 6.75
N ARG A 85 -13.56 -4.98 6.88
CA ARG A 85 -13.18 -6.40 6.91
C ARG A 85 -13.81 -7.14 8.08
N ALA A 86 -13.84 -6.53 9.27
CA ALA A 86 -14.47 -7.10 10.45
C ALA A 86 -15.97 -7.34 10.24
N VAL A 87 -16.67 -6.42 9.58
CA VAL A 87 -18.10 -6.56 9.25
C VAL A 87 -18.34 -7.75 8.31
N ILE A 88 -17.53 -7.92 7.27
CA ILE A 88 -17.64 -9.06 6.34
C ILE A 88 -17.44 -10.38 7.08
N LEU A 89 -16.45 -10.45 7.98
CA LEU A 89 -16.14 -11.66 8.73
C LEU A 89 -17.19 -12.00 9.79
N ALA A 90 -17.84 -10.99 10.37
CA ALA A 90 -18.83 -11.14 11.43
C ALA A 90 -20.24 -11.50 10.92
N ASP A 91 -20.50 -11.43 9.61
CA ASP A 91 -21.80 -11.77 9.05
C ASP A 91 -22.09 -13.29 9.15
N PRO A 92 -23.11 -13.72 9.92
CA PRO A 92 -23.43 -15.14 10.10
C PRO A 92 -24.15 -15.77 8.89
N SER A 93 -24.65 -14.95 7.95
CA SER A 93 -25.34 -15.43 6.75
C SER A 93 -24.38 -15.82 5.62
N ILE A 94 -23.10 -15.49 5.75
CA ILE A 94 -22.06 -15.71 4.75
C ILE A 94 -21.15 -16.85 5.22
N ASN A 95 -20.93 -17.86 4.38
CA ASN A 95 -20.01 -18.95 4.73
C ASN A 95 -18.54 -18.57 4.49
N GLU A 96 -17.61 -19.36 5.03
CA GLU A 96 -16.16 -19.07 4.96
C GLU A 96 -15.64 -18.93 3.52
N ARG A 97 -16.12 -19.75 2.59
CA ARG A 97 -15.73 -19.63 1.18
C ARG A 97 -16.20 -18.29 0.58
N GLN A 98 -17.42 -17.88 0.88
CA GLN A 98 -17.99 -16.61 0.40
C GLN A 98 -17.29 -15.41 1.03
N LYS A 99 -16.94 -15.47 2.33
CA LYS A 99 -16.14 -14.43 3.01
C LYS A 99 -14.78 -14.26 2.33
N ASN A 100 -14.07 -15.35 2.08
CA ASN A 100 -12.77 -15.31 1.40
C ASN A 100 -12.86 -14.68 0.01
N VAL A 101 -13.88 -15.02 -0.77
CA VAL A 101 -14.11 -14.42 -2.10
C VAL A 101 -14.43 -12.93 -1.99
N LEU A 102 -15.28 -12.52 -1.06
CA LEU A 102 -15.62 -11.10 -0.84
C LEU A 102 -14.39 -10.28 -0.45
N LEU A 103 -13.56 -10.80 0.45
CA LEU A 103 -12.31 -10.15 0.87
C LEU A 103 -11.32 -10.06 -0.28
N GLN A 104 -11.16 -11.13 -1.06
CA GLN A 104 -10.29 -11.12 -2.24
C GLN A 104 -10.73 -10.08 -3.29
N ILE A 105 -12.04 -10.00 -3.56
CA ILE A 105 -12.60 -9.00 -4.48
C ILE A 105 -12.39 -7.60 -3.91
N TYR A 106 -12.67 -7.40 -2.63
CA TYR A 106 -12.45 -6.12 -1.93
C TYR A 106 -10.99 -5.67 -2.05
N ASP A 107 -10.03 -6.54 -1.76
CA ASP A 107 -8.61 -6.23 -1.85
C ASP A 107 -8.17 -5.95 -3.29
N SER A 108 -8.73 -6.65 -4.27
CA SER A 108 -8.43 -6.42 -5.69
C SER A 108 -8.85 -5.03 -6.16
N PHE A 109 -10.08 -4.60 -5.85
CA PHE A 109 -10.57 -3.26 -6.20
C PHE A 109 -9.79 -2.16 -5.49
N ARG A 110 -9.32 -2.43 -4.27
CA ARG A 110 -8.49 -1.47 -3.55
C ARG A 110 -7.14 -1.27 -4.20
N ARG A 111 -6.45 -2.34 -4.58
CA ARG A 111 -5.18 -2.22 -5.33
C ARG A 111 -5.37 -1.49 -6.65
N GLU A 112 -6.42 -1.82 -7.40
CA GLU A 112 -6.73 -1.16 -8.68
C GLU A 112 -6.95 0.35 -8.52
N ASN A 113 -7.62 0.77 -7.44
CA ASN A 113 -7.84 2.18 -7.12
C ASN A 113 -6.61 2.87 -6.50
N GLY A 114 -5.44 2.21 -6.48
CA GLY A 114 -4.19 2.77 -5.99
C GLY A 114 -4.02 2.70 -4.47
N PHE A 115 -4.81 1.87 -3.78
CA PHE A 115 -4.65 1.57 -2.36
C PHE A 115 -3.85 0.26 -2.24
N ALA A 116 -2.53 0.35 -2.38
CA ALA A 116 -1.66 -0.78 -2.06
C ALA A 116 -1.75 -1.05 -0.55
N PRO A 117 -1.89 -2.32 -0.11
CA PRO A 117 -1.72 -2.63 1.29
C PRO A 117 -0.30 -2.21 1.72
N GLY A 118 -0.17 -1.64 2.91
CA GLY A 118 1.15 -1.41 3.51
C GLY A 118 1.95 -2.71 3.59
N PRO A 119 3.29 -2.64 3.62
CA PRO A 119 4.19 -3.79 3.47
C PRO A 119 4.01 -4.93 4.51
N ASP A 120 3.13 -4.77 5.49
CA ASP A 120 2.92 -5.74 6.57
C ASP A 120 1.73 -6.72 6.32
N ALA A 121 1.00 -6.58 5.20
CA ALA A 121 -0.15 -7.46 4.92
C ALA A 121 0.19 -8.73 4.12
N ASP A 122 1.37 -8.80 3.49
CA ASP A 122 1.77 -9.88 2.57
C ASP A 122 2.67 -10.96 3.24
N VAL A 123 2.43 -11.32 4.50
CA VAL A 123 3.17 -12.42 5.17
C VAL A 123 2.51 -13.80 5.09
N ASN A 124 1.37 -13.96 4.39
CA ASN A 124 0.69 -15.25 4.30
C ASN A 124 0.18 -15.60 2.89
N ALA A 125 1.03 -15.48 1.86
CA ALA A 125 0.67 -15.91 0.50
C ALA A 125 1.54 -17.05 -0.10
N ASP A 126 2.65 -17.46 0.53
CA ASP A 126 3.53 -18.51 -0.05
C ASP A 126 3.85 -19.62 0.95
N ALA A 127 2.86 -20.43 1.32
CA ALA A 127 3.09 -21.69 2.02
C ALA A 127 2.01 -22.75 1.74
N ASP A 128 1.67 -23.01 0.47
CA ASP A 128 1.17 -24.33 0.09
C ASP A 128 1.30 -24.60 -1.42
N ALA A 129 2.44 -25.17 -1.82
CA ALA A 129 2.54 -25.90 -3.08
C ALA A 129 3.53 -27.05 -2.88
N GLY A 130 3.01 -28.17 -2.39
CA GLY A 130 3.70 -29.45 -2.37
C GLY A 130 4.07 -29.93 -3.78
N GLY A 131 5.26 -30.52 -3.89
CA GLY A 131 5.77 -31.15 -5.09
C GLY A 131 6.80 -32.21 -4.72
N ASP A 132 6.32 -33.28 -4.07
CA ASP A 132 7.08 -34.49 -3.79
C ASP A 132 7.35 -35.23 -5.12
N ALA A 133 8.59 -35.15 -5.61
CA ALA A 133 9.05 -35.90 -6.79
C ALA A 133 10.56 -36.16 -6.74
N VAL A 134 10.92 -37.35 -6.28
CA VAL A 134 12.18 -38.06 -6.55
C VAL A 134 11.75 -39.46 -7.04
N PRO A 135 12.50 -40.21 -7.90
CA PRO A 135 13.84 -39.99 -8.46
C PRO A 135 13.92 -40.16 -10.00
N ARG A 136 15.02 -39.71 -10.63
CA ARG A 136 15.75 -40.47 -11.68
C ARG A 136 17.22 -40.05 -11.71
N SER A 137 18.07 -40.83 -11.05
CA SER A 137 19.52 -40.79 -11.25
C SER A 137 19.89 -41.88 -12.25
N GLY A 138 20.33 -41.47 -13.43
CA GLY A 138 20.97 -42.32 -14.43
C GLY A 138 22.35 -41.74 -14.74
N ASP A 139 23.36 -42.57 -14.52
CA ASP A 139 24.68 -42.62 -15.16
C ASP A 139 25.55 -41.36 -15.16
N ASP A 140 26.56 -41.37 -14.29
CA ASP A 140 27.90 -40.93 -14.71
C ASP A 140 28.96 -41.95 -14.28
N ALA A 141 29.74 -42.36 -15.26
CA ALA A 141 30.78 -43.36 -15.19
C ALA A 141 32.09 -42.69 -14.77
N GLY A 142 32.65 -43.11 -13.63
CA GLY A 142 33.95 -42.67 -13.15
C GLY A 142 34.79 -43.84 -12.65
N THR A 143 35.66 -44.35 -13.52
CA THR A 143 36.66 -45.37 -13.23
C THR A 143 37.86 -44.79 -12.46
N SER A 144 38.20 -45.35 -11.29
CA SER A 144 39.58 -45.38 -10.74
C SER A 144 39.64 -46.32 -9.52
N VAL A 145 40.14 -47.55 -9.68
CA VAL A 145 41.48 -48.02 -9.26
C VAL A 145 41.64 -48.23 -7.74
N THR A 146 41.59 -49.52 -7.38
CA THR A 146 42.31 -50.29 -6.34
C THR A 146 43.22 -49.56 -5.35
N LYS A 147 43.05 -49.85 -4.05
CA LYS A 147 44.15 -50.32 -3.17
C LYS A 147 43.66 -50.93 -1.84
N ASP A 148 44.22 -52.10 -1.55
CA ASP A 148 44.56 -52.77 -0.28
C ASP A 148 43.93 -52.32 1.05
N GLN A 149 43.45 -53.32 1.80
CA GLN A 149 43.61 -53.59 3.25
C GLN A 149 42.84 -54.91 3.51
N ASP A 150 43.27 -55.93 4.25
CA ASP A 150 44.47 -56.24 5.02
C ASP A 150 44.39 -57.76 5.39
N PRO A 151 45.44 -58.37 5.97
CA PRO A 151 45.58 -59.82 6.15
C PRO A 151 45.04 -60.38 7.48
N HIS A 152 44.92 -61.71 7.51
CA HIS A 152 44.97 -62.63 8.68
C HIS A 152 43.96 -62.48 9.83
N SER A 153 43.07 -63.47 9.98
CA SER A 153 43.29 -64.68 10.81
C SER A 153 42.19 -65.72 10.56
#